data_AF-A0A933S8E0-F1
#
_entry.id   AF-A0A933S8E0-F1
#
_cell.length_a   1.000
_cell.length_b   1.000
_cell.length_c   1.000
_cell.angle_alpha   90.00
_cell.angle_beta   90.00
_cell.angle_gamma   90.00
#
_symmetry.space_group_name_H-M   'P 1'
#
loop_
_entity.id
_entity.type
_entity.pdbx_description
1 polymer ?
#
loop_
_entity_poly.entity_id
_entity_poly.type
_entity_poly.pdbx_seq_one_letter_code
_entity_poly.pdbx_strand_id
1 'polypeptide(L)'
;MSALTQKPNIKQVLPISKTELKELIDSLEGENKKIEKKTDYLFEGNKEALISSLAEKLIRMQIYQMLLESNASEQSSRMVAMKNASEASGEMIDDLTLMFNKARQSNITREISEISAGMASVN
;
A
#
# COMPACT_ATOMS: atom_id res chain seq x y z
N MET A 1 -3.35 6.97 -6.86
CA MET A 1 -2.50 6.03 -6.08
C MET A 1 -2.77 4.62 -6.60
N SER A 2 -1.74 3.90 -7.04
CA SER A 2 -1.88 2.48 -7.42
C SER A 2 -1.50 1.62 -6.23
N ALA A 3 -2.35 0.68 -5.82
CA ALA A 3 -2.17 -0.16 -4.63
C ALA A 3 -0.96 -1.12 -4.75
N LEU A 4 -0.48 -1.36 -5.97
CA LEU A 4 0.54 -2.36 -6.28
C LEU A 4 1.96 -1.79 -6.44
N THR A 5 2.11 -0.48 -6.60
CA THR A 5 3.42 0.16 -6.78
C THR A 5 3.40 1.55 -6.18
N GLN A 6 4.10 1.70 -5.06
CA GLN A 6 4.31 3.00 -4.43
C GLN A 6 5.68 3.52 -4.79
N LYS A 7 5.70 4.58 -5.61
CA LYS A 7 6.94 5.29 -5.93
C LYS A 7 7.16 6.38 -4.89
N PRO A 8 8.29 6.35 -4.14
CA PRO A 8 8.62 7.43 -3.23
C PRO A 8 8.77 8.74 -4.04
N ASN A 9 8.09 9.79 -3.60
CA ASN A 9 8.17 11.12 -4.19
C ASN A 9 8.78 12.07 -3.16
N ILE A 10 9.78 12.83 -3.58
CA ILE A 10 10.38 13.88 -2.77
C ILE A 10 9.62 15.17 -3.06
N LYS A 11 8.92 15.70 -2.05
CA LYS A 11 8.28 17.02 -2.12
C LYS A 11 9.09 18.02 -1.31
N GLN A 12 9.52 19.10 -1.95
CA GLN A 12 10.13 20.23 -1.26
C GLN A 12 9.04 20.99 -0.50
N VAL A 13 9.16 21.04 0.83
CA VAL A 13 8.19 21.75 1.69
C VAL A 13 8.62 23.20 1.90
N LEU A 14 9.94 23.42 2.03
CA LEU A 14 10.57 24.71 2.19
C LEU A 14 11.93 24.73 1.46
N PRO A 15 12.38 25.88 0.95
CA PRO A 15 11.62 27.12 0.75
C PRO A 15 10.58 26.96 -0.37
N ILE A 16 9.45 27.65 -0.25
CA ILE A 16 8.35 27.54 -1.21
C ILE A 16 8.70 28.33 -2.46
N SER A 17 8.80 27.66 -3.62
CA SER A 17 9.04 28.39 -4.87
C SER A 17 7.75 29.09 -5.32
N LYS A 18 7.87 30.30 -5.87
CA LYS A 18 6.72 31.06 -6.39
C LYS A 18 5.99 30.31 -7.50
N THR A 19 6.70 29.43 -8.22
CA THR A 19 6.18 28.61 -9.31
C THR A 19 5.35 27.45 -8.76
N GLU A 20 5.85 26.71 -7.76
CA GLU A 20 5.09 25.63 -7.09
C GLU A 20 3.87 26.16 -6.35
N LEU A 21 3.96 27.37 -5.77
CA LEU A 21 2.81 28.00 -5.12
C LEU A 21 1.68 28.25 -6.12
N LYS A 22 2.04 28.65 -7.35
CA LYS A 22 1.10 28.91 -8.43
C LYS A 22 0.49 27.61 -8.96
N GLU A 23 1.31 26.58 -9.16
CA GLU A 23 0.84 25.24 -9.53
C GLU A 23 -0.06 24.61 -8.46
N LEU A 24 0.23 24.83 -7.17
CA LEU A 24 -0.61 24.37 -6.07
C LEU A 24 -1.97 25.07 -6.10
N ILE A 25 -1.99 26.39 -6.28
CA ILE A 25 -3.22 27.17 -6.42
C ILE A 25 -4.02 26.69 -7.64
N ASP A 26 -3.37 26.52 -8.79
CA ASP A 26 -4.00 26.03 -10.02
C ASP A 26 -4.54 24.59 -9.86
N SER A 27 -3.87 23.74 -9.07
CA SER A 27 -4.34 22.37 -8.77
C SER A 27 -5.51 22.33 -7.79
N LEU A 28 -5.64 23.35 -6.94
CA LEU A 28 -6.78 23.54 -6.03
C LEU A 28 -7.99 24.16 -6.75
N GLU A 29 -7.77 24.87 -7.87
CA GLU A 29 -8.80 25.39 -8.78
C GLU A 29 -9.42 24.31 -9.68
N GLY A 30 -9.78 23.15 -9.11
CA GLY A 30 -10.55 22.12 -9.82
C GLY A 30 -11.96 22.60 -10.20
N GLU A 31 -12.24 22.65 -11.51
CA GLU A 31 -13.52 22.85 -12.24
C GLU A 31 -14.51 23.95 -11.80
N ASN A 32 -14.29 24.66 -10.69
CA ASN A 32 -15.10 25.81 -10.29
C ASN A 32 -14.55 27.09 -10.92
N LYS A 33 -14.89 27.24 -12.21
CA LYS A 33 -14.79 28.51 -12.95
C LYS A 33 -15.27 29.69 -12.09
N LYS A 34 -14.40 30.71 -12.01
CA LYS A 34 -14.65 32.09 -11.57
C LYS A 34 -14.97 32.27 -10.08
N ILE A 35 -13.90 32.42 -9.29
CA ILE A 35 -13.90 33.43 -8.22
C ILE A 35 -12.95 34.55 -8.63
N GLU A 36 -13.20 35.17 -9.78
CA GLU A 36 -12.84 36.58 -10.00
C GLU A 36 -13.80 37.50 -9.23
N LYS A 37 -14.04 37.19 -7.96
CA LYS A 37 -14.40 38.22 -7.00
C LYS A 37 -13.14 38.41 -6.19
N LYS A 38 -12.45 39.53 -6.43
CA LYS A 38 -11.71 40.20 -5.36
C LYS A 38 -12.71 40.45 -4.24
N THR A 39 -12.91 39.45 -3.39
CA THR A 39 -13.62 39.64 -2.14
C THR A 39 -12.66 40.47 -1.32
N ASP A 40 -12.97 41.74 -1.13
CA ASP A 40 -12.18 42.60 -0.26
C ASP A 40 -12.32 42.06 1.16
N TYR A 41 -11.33 41.25 1.56
CA TYR A 41 -11.23 40.77 2.92
C TYR A 41 -10.82 41.96 3.80
N LEU A 42 -11.70 42.32 4.73
CA LEU A 42 -11.35 43.25 5.79
C LEU A 42 -10.47 42.48 6.79
N PHE A 43 -9.17 42.72 6.75
CA PHE A 43 -8.22 42.08 7.66
C PHE A 43 -8.27 42.78 9.02
N GLU A 44 -8.49 42.02 10.08
CA GLU A 44 -8.38 42.51 11.45
C GLU A 44 -6.93 42.36 11.94
N GLY A 45 -6.33 43.45 12.45
CA GLY A 45 -4.96 43.45 12.99
C GLY A 45 -3.84 43.62 11.95
N ASN A 46 -2.63 43.11 12.28
CA ASN A 46 -1.46 43.19 11.40
C ASN A 46 -1.47 42.05 10.36
N LYS A 47 -1.56 42.40 9.07
CA LYS A 47 -1.56 41.47 7.94
C LYS A 47 -0.33 40.55 7.91
N GLU A 48 0.84 41.04 8.28
CA GLU A 48 2.08 40.25 8.30
C GLU A 48 2.03 39.15 9.35
N ALA A 49 1.48 39.45 10.53
CA ALA A 49 1.30 38.48 11.60
C ALA A 49 0.29 37.38 11.18
N LEU A 50 -0.79 37.77 10.52
CA LEU A 50 -1.78 36.83 10.00
C LEU A 50 -1.16 35.88 8.97
N ILE A 51 -0.46 36.42 7.96
CA ILE A 51 0.20 35.62 6.92
C ILE A 51 1.25 34.69 7.54
N SER A 52 2.05 35.16 8.50
CA SER A 52 3.03 34.33 9.20
C SER A 52 2.37 33.14 9.92
N SER A 53 1.25 33.38 10.63
CA SER A 53 0.52 32.31 11.32
C SER A 53 -0.11 31.31 10.35
N LEU A 54 -0.64 31.80 9.22
CA LEU A 54 -1.25 30.97 8.20
C LEU A 54 -0.20 30.10 7.50
N ALA A 55 0.95 30.68 7.16
CA ALA A 55 2.07 29.96 6.55
C ALA A 55 2.54 28.81 7.46
N GLU A 56 2.72 29.06 8.76
CA GLU A 56 3.08 28.02 9.71
C GLU A 56 2.04 26.89 9.76
N LYS A 57 0.75 27.25 9.80
CA LYS A 57 -0.34 26.27 9.87
C LYS A 57 -0.44 25.43 8.60
N LEU A 58 -0.23 26.04 7.43
CA LEU A 58 -0.22 25.34 6.15
C LEU A 58 0.93 24.33 6.08
N ILE A 59 2.14 24.71 6.50
CA ILE A 59 3.30 23.81 6.53
C ILE A 59 3.04 22.61 7.46
N ARG A 60 2.51 22.86 8.66
CA ARG A 60 2.13 21.79 9.61
C ARG A 60 1.11 20.83 9.00
N MET A 61 0.10 21.36 8.32
CA MET A 61 -0.91 20.55 7.64
C MET A 61 -0.31 19.72 6.50
N GLN A 62 0.58 20.31 5.70
CA GLN A 62 1.22 19.62 4.57
C GLN A 62 2.09 18.45 5.06
N ILE A 63 2.88 18.67 6.11
CA ILE A 63 3.70 17.62 6.74
C ILE A 63 2.81 16.51 7.30
N TYR A 64 1.72 16.88 7.99
CA TYR A 64 0.78 15.90 8.53
C TYR A 64 0.14 15.05 7.42
N GLN A 65 -0.27 15.67 6.32
CA GLN A 65 -0.79 14.95 5.16
C GLN A 65 0.26 13.98 4.57
N MET A 66 1.52 14.40 4.45
CA MET A 66 2.60 13.54 3.97
C MET A 66 2.81 12.30 4.87
N LEU A 67 2.73 12.47 6.20
CA LEU A 67 2.79 11.32 7.12
C LEU A 67 1.62 10.36 6.93
N LEU A 68 0.40 10.88 6.80
CA LEU A 68 -0.80 10.07 6.58
C LEU A 68 -0.72 9.29 5.26
N GLU A 69 -0.31 9.96 4.18
CA GLU A 69 -0.12 9.32 2.88
C GLU A 69 0.96 8.23 2.94
N SER A 70 2.07 8.50 3.64
CA SER A 70 3.14 7.51 3.83
C SER A 70 2.67 6.28 4.61
N ASN A 71 1.88 6.47 5.67
CA ASN A 71 1.37 5.37 6.48
C ASN A 71 0.35 4.54 5.69
N ALA A 72 -0.58 5.19 4.98
CA ALA A 72 -1.53 4.51 4.11
C ALA A 72 -0.81 3.71 3.00
N SER A 73 0.24 4.28 2.42
CA SER A 73 1.15 3.60 1.51
C SER A 73 1.70 2.31 2.15
N GLU A 74 2.34 2.43 3.31
CA GLU A 74 2.94 1.28 4.00
C GLU A 74 1.92 0.16 4.23
N GLN A 75 0.73 0.49 4.72
CA GLN A 75 -0.32 -0.49 4.97
C GLN A 75 -0.80 -1.18 3.69
N SER A 76 -0.98 -0.44 2.59
CA SER A 76 -1.34 -1.03 1.30
C SER A 76 -0.25 -1.97 0.79
N SER A 77 1.02 -1.58 0.90
CA SER A 77 2.15 -2.42 0.47
C SER A 77 2.25 -3.69 1.32
N ARG A 78 2.05 -3.56 2.64
CA ARG A 78 2.00 -4.70 3.57
C ARG A 78 0.86 -5.65 3.24
N MET A 79 -0.33 -5.13 2.95
CA MET A 79 -1.50 -5.93 2.60
C MET A 79 -1.24 -6.77 1.34
N VAL A 80 -0.67 -6.16 0.30
CA VAL A 80 -0.32 -6.87 -0.95
C VAL A 80 0.74 -7.94 -0.70
N ALA A 81 1.79 -7.63 0.06
CA ALA A 81 2.82 -8.61 0.40
C ALA A 81 2.26 -9.81 1.19
N MET A 82 1.39 -9.56 2.17
CA MET A 82 0.75 -10.62 2.95
C MET A 82 -0.21 -11.45 2.08
N LYS A 83 -0.97 -10.82 1.19
CA LYS A 83 -1.84 -11.53 0.25
C LYS A 83 -1.05 -12.50 -0.62
N ASN A 84 0.05 -12.04 -1.22
CA ASN A 84 0.93 -12.88 -2.03
C ASN A 84 1.54 -14.03 -1.21
N ALA A 85 1.93 -13.77 0.05
CA ALA A 85 2.45 -14.81 0.92
C ALA A 85 1.39 -15.87 1.27
N SER A 86 0.13 -15.46 1.49
CA SER A 86 -0.98 -16.39 1.72
C SER A 86 -1.30 -17.23 0.49
N GLU A 87 -1.30 -16.63 -0.71
CA GLU A 87 -1.48 -17.35 -1.98
C GLU A 87 -0.39 -18.41 -2.18
N ALA A 88 0.89 -18.03 -2.02
CA ALA A 88 2.02 -18.96 -2.13
C ALA A 88 1.99 -20.08 -1.08
N SER A 89 1.52 -19.77 0.13
CA SER A 89 1.34 -20.79 1.18
C SER A 89 0.22 -21.78 0.83
N GLY A 90 -0.84 -21.31 0.19
CA GLY A 90 -1.92 -22.16 -0.32
C GLY A 90 -1.43 -23.14 -1.38
N GLU A 91 -0.68 -22.65 -2.37
CA GLU A 91 -0.05 -23.49 -3.40
C GLU A 91 0.87 -24.55 -2.78
N MET A 92 1.68 -24.17 -1.79
CA MET A 92 2.55 -25.10 -1.09
C MET A 92 1.76 -26.19 -0.34
N ILE A 93 0.64 -25.85 0.31
CA ILE A 93 -0.21 -26.83 1.00
C ILE A 93 -0.79 -27.85 0.01
N ASP A 94 -1.25 -27.39 -1.15
CA ASP A 94 -1.81 -28.25 -2.18
C ASP A 94 -0.76 -29.24 -2.71
N ASP A 95 0.46 -28.75 -2.98
CA ASP A 95 1.58 -29.57 -3.43
C ASP A 95 1.98 -30.62 -2.39
N LEU A 96 2.14 -30.22 -1.11
CA LEU A 96 2.47 -31.15 -0.03
C LEU A 96 1.36 -32.19 0.16
N THR A 97 0.09 -31.80 0.02
CA THR A 97 -1.06 -32.71 0.13
C THR A 97 -1.05 -33.75 -0.99
N LEU A 98 -0.74 -33.33 -2.22
CA LEU A 98 -0.59 -34.23 -3.35
C LEU A 98 0.56 -35.23 -3.11
N MET A 99 1.72 -34.74 -2.67
CA MET A 99 2.87 -35.59 -2.35
C MET A 99 2.55 -36.59 -1.23
N PHE A 100 1.88 -36.14 -0.17
CA PHE A 100 1.47 -36.99 0.94
C PHE A 100 0.56 -38.13 0.47
N ASN A 101 -0.46 -37.82 -0.35
CA ASN A 101 -1.38 -38.83 -0.87
C ASN A 101 -0.68 -39.83 -1.78
N LYS A 102 0.26 -39.38 -2.62
CA LYS A 102 1.07 -40.25 -3.47
C LYS A 102 1.96 -41.19 -2.65
N ALA A 103 2.64 -40.66 -1.63
CA ALA A 103 3.46 -41.46 -0.71
C ALA A 103 2.61 -42.48 0.06
N ARG A 104 1.42 -42.07 0.53
CA ARG A 104 0.46 -42.95 1.22
C ARG A 104 0.04 -44.12 0.34
N GLN A 105 -0.35 -43.85 -0.91
CA GLN A 105 -0.74 -44.91 -1.85
C GLN A 105 0.43 -45.85 -2.16
N SER A 106 1.63 -45.30 -2.40
CA SER A 106 2.84 -46.10 -2.63
C SER A 106 3.14 -47.03 -1.46
N ASN A 107 2.97 -46.57 -0.21
CA ASN A 107 3.16 -47.39 0.98
C ASN A 107 2.12 -48.51 1.08
N ILE A 108 0.83 -48.22 0.84
CA ILE A 108 -0.23 -49.24 0.83
C ILE A 108 0.07 -50.31 -0.23
N THR A 109 0.45 -49.91 -1.46
CA THR A 109 0.81 -50.86 -2.52
C THR A 109 2.02 -51.71 -2.13
N ARG A 110 3.02 -51.11 -1.47
CA ARG A 110 4.20 -51.84 -0.97
C ARG A 110 3.80 -52.89 0.07
N GLU A 111 3.00 -52.51 1.07
CA GLU A 111 2.51 -53.44 2.09
C GLU A 111 1.71 -54.60 1.49
N ILE A 112 0.81 -54.32 0.55
CA ILE A 112 0.03 -55.37 -0.14
C ILE A 112 0.95 -56.30 -0.94
N SER A 113 1.96 -55.75 -1.62
CA SER A 113 2.92 -56.54 -2.39
C SER A 113 3.76 -57.46 -1.49
N GLU A 114 4.17 -56.97 -0.32
CA GLU A 114 4.90 -57.74 0.69
C GLU A 114 4.04 -58.86 1.27
N ILE A 115 2.77 -58.59 1.60
CA ILE A 115 1.82 -59.61 2.06
C ILE A 115 1.63 -60.70 1.00
N SER A 116 1.41 -60.32 -0.27
CA SER A 116 1.22 -61.28 -1.36
C SER A 116 2.45 -62.15 -1.60
N ALA A 117 3.64 -61.55 -1.55
CA ALA A 117 4.90 -62.29 -1.71
C ALA A 117 5.15 -63.25 -0.53
N GLY A 118 4.87 -62.83 0.70
CA GLY A 118 4.98 -63.69 1.88
C GLY A 118 4.05 -64.90 1.85
N MET A 119 2.79 -64.71 1.43
CA MET A 119 1.82 -65.80 1.25
C MET A 119 2.26 -66.79 0.17
N ALA A 120 2.84 -66.31 -0.95
CA ALA A 120 3.32 -67.16 -2.03
C ALA A 120 4.54 -68.02 -1.65
N SER A 121 5.33 -67.61 -0.67
CA SER A 121 6.49 -68.39 -0.16
C SER A 121 6.11 -69.51 0.81
N VAL A 122 4.87 -69.53 1.32
CA VAL A 122 4.39 -70.54 2.30
C VAL A 122 3.70 -71.74 1.62
N ASN A 123 3.31 -71.60 0.34
CA ASN A 123 2.79 -72.69 -0.50
C ASN A 123 3.87 -73.29 -1.39
#